data_AF-A0A8H4VC48-F1
#
_entry.id   AF-A0A8H4VC48-F1
#
_cell.length_a   1.000
_cell.length_b   1.000
_cell.length_c   1.000
_cell.angle_alpha   90.00
_cell.angle_beta   90.00
_cell.angle_gamma   90.00
#
_symmetry.space_group_name_H-M   'P 1'
#
loop_
_entity.id
_entity.type
_entity.pdbx_description
1 polymer ?
#
loop_
_entity_poly.entity_id
_entity_poly.type
_entity_poly.pdbx_seq_one_letter_code
_entity_poly.pdbx_strand_id
1 'polypeptide(L)'
;MSQSTPGLCVSPSQALAAFILGPLTLDYIRSVHASSGSSARGLASEHHGPRQRARPSFSKKTVPTITSVLHWALEREDSPAVAELWPAMLPVLLNFISDSEHVVRIKGLQLLNVFISKCPTQLLESSGLSSVFEDAVFPSLYFLPGLDSQPESTCLLCEAYRVMLQIADAKPLIPKRRLLHRIIRDGILATYDHASKSPTAVQILLRNLALTVSELGIYSVKHLMELLHLIEL
;
A
#
# COMPACT_ATOMS: atom_id res chain seq x y z
N MET A 1 -51.29 6.89 3.53
CA MET A 1 -50.29 7.96 3.73
C MET A 1 -48.94 7.39 3.31
N SER A 2 -48.58 7.61 2.05
CA SER A 2 -47.31 7.18 1.47
C SER A 2 -46.18 8.05 2.02
N GLN A 3 -45.18 7.45 2.65
CA GLN A 3 -43.92 8.14 2.90
C GLN A 3 -42.96 7.79 1.76
N SER A 4 -42.70 8.80 0.94
CA SER A 4 -41.69 8.80 -0.11
C SER A 4 -40.30 8.66 0.49
N THR A 5 -39.57 7.63 0.10
CA THR A 5 -38.11 7.57 0.23
C THR A 5 -37.49 8.63 -0.70
N PRO A 6 -36.55 9.46 -0.23
CA PRO A 6 -35.85 10.39 -1.11
C PRO A 6 -34.87 9.58 -1.96
N GLY A 7 -35.15 9.44 -3.25
CA GLY A 7 -34.20 8.91 -4.21
C GLY A 7 -33.01 9.86 -4.30
N LEU A 8 -31.87 9.47 -3.71
CA LEU A 8 -30.59 10.09 -4.00
C LEU A 8 -30.36 9.97 -5.51
N CYS A 9 -30.33 11.10 -6.20
CA CYS A 9 -30.01 11.18 -7.62
C CYS A 9 -28.50 10.86 -7.77
N VAL A 10 -28.17 9.58 -7.90
CA VAL A 10 -26.78 9.14 -8.14
C VAL A 10 -26.36 9.67 -9.51
N SER A 11 -25.32 10.49 -9.54
CA SER A 11 -24.82 11.05 -10.81
C SER A 11 -24.38 9.93 -11.76
N PRO A 12 -24.54 10.07 -13.09
CA PRO A 12 -24.07 9.06 -14.05
C PRO A 12 -22.59 8.69 -13.88
N SER A 13 -21.78 9.65 -13.44
CA SER A 13 -20.36 9.42 -13.16
C SER A 13 -20.10 8.60 -11.91
N GLN A 14 -20.94 8.69 -10.88
CA GLN A 14 -20.82 7.90 -9.65
C GLN A 14 -21.29 6.47 -9.89
N ALA A 15 -22.34 6.28 -10.70
CA ALA A 15 -22.76 4.95 -11.14
C ALA A 15 -21.62 4.22 -11.90
N LEU A 16 -20.87 4.95 -12.73
CA LEU A 16 -19.72 4.37 -13.44
C LEU A 16 -18.56 4.01 -12.50
N ALA A 17 -18.26 4.86 -11.51
CA ALA A 17 -17.23 4.59 -10.51
C ALA A 17 -17.57 3.33 -9.67
N ALA A 18 -18.81 3.21 -9.20
CA ALA A 18 -19.29 2.02 -8.50
C ALA A 18 -19.22 0.75 -9.38
N PHE A 19 -19.52 0.85 -10.67
CA PHE A 19 -19.39 -0.28 -11.61
C PHE A 19 -17.94 -0.76 -11.77
N ILE A 20 -16.99 0.18 -11.84
CA ILE A 20 -15.54 -0.11 -11.93
C ILE A 20 -15.06 -0.80 -10.65
N LEU A 21 -15.37 -0.24 -9.48
CA LEU A 21 -14.87 -0.72 -8.19
C LEU A 21 -15.57 -1.99 -7.71
N GLY A 22 -16.79 -2.27 -8.17
CA GLY A 22 -17.54 -3.47 -7.82
C GLY A 22 -17.44 -4.57 -8.88
N PRO A 23 -18.42 -4.68 -9.80
CA PRO A 23 -18.51 -5.77 -10.78
C PRO A 23 -17.22 -6.06 -11.58
N LEU A 24 -16.57 -5.02 -12.12
CA LEU A 24 -15.33 -5.21 -12.90
C LEU A 24 -14.17 -5.73 -12.04
N THR A 25 -14.04 -5.19 -10.83
CA THR A 25 -13.01 -5.60 -9.88
C THR A 25 -13.23 -7.04 -9.42
N LEU A 26 -14.48 -7.43 -9.16
CA LEU A 26 -14.86 -8.80 -8.82
C LEU A 26 -14.60 -9.78 -9.97
N ASP A 27 -14.87 -9.39 -11.21
CA ASP A 27 -14.57 -10.20 -12.40
C ASP A 27 -13.06 -10.43 -12.55
N TYR A 28 -12.26 -9.38 -12.36
CA TYR A 28 -10.79 -9.51 -12.32
C TYR A 28 -10.32 -10.50 -11.24
N ILE A 29 -10.83 -10.39 -10.02
CA ILE A 29 -10.49 -11.31 -8.92
C ILE A 29 -10.83 -12.75 -9.29
N ARG A 30 -12.04 -12.98 -9.83
CA ARG A 30 -12.47 -14.31 -10.27
C ARG A 30 -11.59 -14.85 -11.40
N SER A 31 -11.22 -14.02 -12.37
CA SER A 31 -10.30 -14.37 -13.46
C SER A 31 -8.93 -14.80 -12.94
N VAL A 32 -8.34 -14.02 -12.02
CA VAL A 32 -7.06 -14.32 -11.35
C VAL A 32 -7.11 -15.66 -10.60
N HIS A 33 -8.21 -15.93 -9.89
CA HIS A 33 -8.40 -17.21 -9.20
C HIS A 33 -8.69 -18.36 -10.17
N ALA A 34 -9.40 -18.13 -11.28
CA ALA A 34 -9.69 -19.15 -12.29
C ALA A 34 -8.43 -19.56 -13.07
N SER A 35 -7.56 -18.62 -13.45
CA SER A 35 -6.25 -18.92 -14.04
C SER A 35 -5.34 -19.68 -13.08
N SER A 36 -5.60 -19.60 -11.78
CA SER A 36 -4.88 -20.36 -10.74
C SER A 36 -5.38 -21.81 -10.60
N GLY A 37 -6.53 -22.17 -11.17
CA GLY A 37 -7.18 -23.48 -11.03
C GLY A 37 -7.05 -24.42 -12.23
N SER A 38 -6.64 -23.94 -13.41
CA SER A 38 -6.68 -24.75 -14.64
C SER A 38 -5.46 -25.66 -14.88
N SER A 39 -4.47 -25.67 -13.99
CA SER A 39 -3.27 -26.52 -14.12
C SER A 39 -3.23 -27.66 -13.09
N ALA A 40 -4.35 -28.38 -12.93
CA ALA A 40 -4.44 -29.56 -12.06
C ALA A 40 -5.13 -30.74 -12.75
N ARG A 41 -4.80 -31.03 -14.01
CA ARG A 41 -4.99 -32.35 -14.63
C ARG A 41 -3.86 -32.62 -15.62
N GLY A 42 -2.81 -33.28 -15.17
CA GLY A 42 -1.72 -33.70 -16.04
C GLY A 42 -0.47 -34.15 -15.29
N LEU A 43 -0.43 -35.46 -15.05
CA LEU A 43 0.77 -36.30 -14.91
C LEU A 43 1.64 -36.14 -13.64
N ALA A 44 1.70 -37.26 -12.92
CA ALA A 44 2.70 -37.55 -11.92
C ALA A 44 4.11 -37.57 -12.54
N SER A 45 5.05 -36.82 -11.95
CA SER A 45 6.37 -37.32 -11.51
C SER A 45 7.27 -36.13 -11.12
N GLU A 46 8.19 -36.43 -10.21
CA GLU A 46 9.44 -35.75 -9.88
C GLU A 46 9.49 -34.66 -8.80
N HIS A 47 10.49 -34.86 -7.95
CA HIS A 47 10.85 -34.10 -6.76
C HIS A 47 11.33 -32.69 -7.15
N HIS A 48 10.66 -31.66 -6.66
CA HIS A 48 11.17 -30.29 -6.64
C HIS A 48 10.59 -29.56 -5.43
N GLY A 49 11.40 -28.71 -4.79
CA GLY A 49 11.03 -27.91 -3.62
C GLY A 49 9.76 -27.07 -3.82
N PRO A 50 9.27 -26.36 -2.78
CA PRO A 50 8.00 -25.66 -2.85
C PRO A 50 7.98 -24.71 -4.06
N ARG A 51 7.23 -25.10 -5.11
CA ARG A 51 6.91 -24.24 -6.25
C ARG A 51 6.20 -23.02 -5.69
N GLN A 52 6.93 -21.91 -5.51
CA GLN A 52 6.31 -20.60 -5.37
C GLN A 52 5.50 -20.38 -6.65
N ARG A 53 4.19 -20.62 -6.58
CA ARG A 53 3.27 -20.31 -7.66
C ARG A 53 3.46 -18.83 -8.00
N ALA A 54 3.88 -18.54 -9.23
CA ALA A 54 3.96 -17.18 -9.72
C ALA A 54 2.59 -16.53 -9.55
N ARG A 55 2.51 -15.49 -8.71
CA ARG A 55 1.31 -14.67 -8.63
C ARG A 55 1.09 -14.01 -10.00
N PRO A 56 -0.15 -13.87 -10.46
CA PRO A 56 -0.43 -13.11 -11.67
C PRO A 56 0.01 -11.65 -11.44
N SER A 57 1.09 -11.26 -12.11
CA SER A 57 1.62 -9.90 -12.12
C SER A 57 0.89 -9.06 -13.16
N PHE A 58 0.74 -7.77 -12.89
CA PHE A 58 0.17 -6.86 -13.87
C PHE A 58 1.19 -6.54 -14.97
N SER A 59 0.76 -6.63 -16.23
CA SER A 59 1.60 -6.21 -17.35
C SER A 59 1.95 -4.72 -17.23
N LYS A 60 3.25 -4.39 -17.25
CA LYS A 60 3.75 -3.00 -17.23
C LYS A 60 3.04 -2.08 -18.23
N LYS A 61 2.58 -2.64 -19.37
CA LYS A 61 1.89 -1.89 -20.42
C LYS A 61 0.46 -1.49 -20.04
N THR A 62 -0.24 -2.31 -19.26
CA THR A 62 -1.66 -2.08 -18.90
C THR A 62 -1.81 -1.39 -17.55
N VAL A 63 -0.79 -1.47 -16.69
CA VAL A 63 -0.77 -0.87 -15.35
C VAL A 63 -1.14 0.61 -15.34
N PRO A 64 -0.59 1.49 -16.21
CA PRO A 64 -0.98 2.91 -16.23
C PRO A 64 -2.47 3.11 -16.46
N THR A 65 -3.05 2.39 -17.41
CA THR A 65 -4.49 2.47 -17.72
C THR A 65 -5.34 1.99 -16.55
N ILE A 66 -5.03 0.80 -16.01
CA ILE A 66 -5.81 0.21 -14.90
C ILE A 66 -5.75 1.12 -13.67
N THR A 67 -4.55 1.56 -13.29
CA THR A 67 -4.36 2.40 -12.11
C THR A 67 -4.98 3.78 -12.26
N SER A 68 -4.96 4.36 -13.46
CA SER A 68 -5.65 5.63 -13.74
C SER A 68 -7.17 5.51 -13.61
N VAL A 69 -7.75 4.43 -14.14
CA VAL A 69 -9.20 4.18 -14.05
C VAL A 69 -9.64 3.93 -12.60
N LEU A 70 -8.87 3.12 -11.85
CA LEU A 70 -9.13 2.87 -10.43
C LEU A 70 -8.98 4.13 -9.57
N HIS A 71 -7.93 4.93 -9.83
CA HIS A 71 -7.72 6.20 -9.14
C HIS A 71 -8.88 7.15 -9.38
N TRP A 72 -9.27 7.35 -10.65
CA TRP A 72 -10.42 8.17 -11.02
C TRP A 72 -11.72 7.72 -10.34
N ALA A 73 -11.93 6.41 -10.25
CA ALA A 73 -13.12 5.86 -9.60
C ALA A 73 -13.10 6.13 -8.08
N LEU A 74 -11.98 5.87 -7.41
CA LEU A 74 -11.83 6.11 -5.96
C LEU A 74 -11.98 7.59 -5.57
N GLU A 75 -11.49 8.51 -6.41
CA GLU A 75 -11.60 9.95 -6.12
C GLU A 75 -13.07 10.43 -6.10
N ARG A 76 -13.92 9.80 -6.91
CA ARG A 76 -15.33 10.15 -7.09
C ARG A 76 -16.26 9.48 -6.10
N GLU A 77 -15.82 8.40 -5.46
CA GLU A 77 -16.60 7.77 -4.40
C GLU A 77 -16.49 8.51 -3.08
N ASP A 78 -17.59 8.48 -2.35
CA ASP A 78 -17.67 8.99 -0.99
C ASP A 78 -17.19 7.92 0.01
N SER A 79 -16.74 8.36 1.19
CA SER A 79 -16.26 7.48 2.25
C SER A 79 -17.16 6.28 2.59
N PRO A 80 -18.51 6.42 2.73
CA PRO A 80 -19.38 5.27 2.96
C PRO A 80 -19.40 4.28 1.78
N ALA A 81 -19.37 4.75 0.54
CA ALA A 81 -19.36 3.86 -0.64
C ALA A 81 -18.04 3.07 -0.71
N VAL A 82 -16.90 3.71 -0.42
CA VAL A 82 -15.61 3.02 -0.29
C VAL A 82 -15.65 1.95 0.80
N ALA A 83 -16.38 2.19 1.89
CA ALA A 83 -16.59 1.23 2.98
C ALA A 83 -17.49 0.04 2.63
N GLU A 84 -18.25 0.10 1.54
CA GLU A 84 -18.96 -1.07 1.01
C GLU A 84 -18.08 -1.84 0.00
N LEU A 85 -17.25 -1.11 -0.75
CA LEU A 85 -16.41 -1.65 -1.83
C LEU A 85 -15.08 -2.24 -1.36
N TRP A 86 -14.63 -1.94 -0.14
CA TRP A 86 -13.31 -2.37 0.35
C TRP A 86 -13.02 -3.88 0.23
N PRO A 87 -13.96 -4.83 0.42
CA PRO A 87 -13.63 -6.25 0.34
C PRO A 87 -13.17 -6.66 -1.06
N ALA A 88 -13.74 -6.04 -2.10
CA ALA A 88 -13.32 -6.23 -3.48
C ALA A 88 -12.00 -5.50 -3.77
N MET A 89 -11.82 -4.30 -3.22
CA MET A 89 -10.59 -3.53 -3.44
C MET A 89 -9.36 -4.12 -2.75
N LEU A 90 -9.53 -4.75 -1.59
CA LEU A 90 -8.44 -5.32 -0.79
C LEU A 90 -7.51 -6.25 -1.60
N PRO A 91 -7.98 -7.35 -2.22
CA PRO A 91 -7.11 -8.25 -2.96
C PRO A 91 -6.45 -7.55 -4.17
N VAL A 92 -7.11 -6.59 -4.81
CA VAL A 92 -6.52 -5.83 -5.92
C VAL A 92 -5.38 -4.94 -5.45
N LEU A 93 -5.60 -4.17 -4.37
CA LEU A 93 -4.57 -3.32 -3.77
C LEU A 93 -3.37 -4.16 -3.30
N LEU A 94 -3.63 -5.27 -2.62
CA LEU A 94 -2.57 -6.19 -2.18
C LEU A 94 -1.77 -6.78 -3.33
N ASN A 95 -2.42 -7.09 -4.47
CA ASN A 95 -1.72 -7.61 -5.64
C ASN A 95 -0.79 -6.56 -6.24
N PHE A 96 -1.23 -5.30 -6.34
CA PHE A 96 -0.38 -4.21 -6.82
C PHE A 96 0.83 -3.96 -5.90
N ILE A 97 0.62 -3.79 -4.59
CA ILE A 97 1.71 -3.44 -3.66
C ILE A 97 2.69 -4.60 -3.39
N SER A 98 2.29 -5.83 -3.73
CA SER A 98 3.13 -7.04 -3.62
C SER A 98 3.69 -7.52 -4.96
N ASP A 99 3.52 -6.76 -6.04
CA ASP A 99 4.01 -7.14 -7.37
C ASP A 99 5.56 -7.19 -7.40
N SER A 100 6.14 -8.04 -8.24
CA SER A 100 7.60 -8.12 -8.41
C SER A 100 8.18 -6.87 -9.10
N GLU A 101 7.37 -6.15 -9.88
CA GLU A 101 7.82 -5.03 -10.69
C GLU A 101 7.64 -3.70 -9.96
N HIS A 102 8.74 -2.93 -9.80
CA HIS A 102 8.73 -1.67 -9.03
C HIS A 102 7.68 -0.67 -9.54
N VAL A 103 7.55 -0.53 -10.87
CA VAL A 103 6.57 0.38 -11.49
C VAL A 103 5.14 0.05 -11.07
N VAL A 104 4.83 -1.25 -10.94
CA VAL A 104 3.51 -1.72 -10.52
C VAL A 104 3.28 -1.43 -9.05
N ARG A 105 4.27 -1.71 -8.20
CA ARG A 105 4.21 -1.42 -6.76
C ARG A 105 4.05 0.06 -6.46
N ILE A 106 4.80 0.93 -7.14
CA ILE A 106 4.69 2.40 -7.03
C ILE A 106 3.24 2.83 -7.27
N LYS A 107 2.63 2.35 -8.36
CA LYS A 107 1.24 2.67 -8.67
C LYS A 107 0.26 2.08 -7.66
N GLY A 108 0.53 0.88 -7.15
CA GLY A 108 -0.21 0.28 -6.05
C GLY A 108 -0.20 1.12 -4.79
N LEU A 109 0.96 1.62 -4.39
CA LEU A 109 1.12 2.47 -3.20
C LEU A 109 0.40 3.81 -3.39
N GLN A 110 0.50 4.41 -4.58
CA GLN A 110 -0.25 5.62 -4.93
C GLN A 110 -1.77 5.40 -4.83
N LEU A 111 -2.27 4.28 -5.36
CA LEU A 111 -3.68 3.93 -5.27
C LEU A 111 -4.12 3.64 -3.83
N LEU A 112 -3.28 2.96 -3.05
CA LEU A 112 -3.51 2.67 -1.64
C LEU A 112 -3.57 3.97 -0.82
N ASN A 113 -2.74 4.95 -1.14
CA ASN A 113 -2.75 6.27 -0.52
C ASN A 113 -4.11 6.97 -0.69
N VAL A 114 -4.68 6.92 -1.90
CA VAL A 114 -6.03 7.46 -2.18
C VAL A 114 -7.12 6.64 -1.49
N PHE A 115 -6.99 5.32 -1.48
CA PHE A 115 -7.95 4.46 -0.80
C PHE A 115 -8.01 4.74 0.70
N ILE A 116 -6.87 4.84 1.38
CA ILE A 116 -6.80 5.09 2.83
C ILE A 116 -7.39 6.47 3.17
N SER A 117 -7.19 7.50 2.33
CA SER A 117 -7.71 8.85 2.64
C SER A 117 -9.23 8.94 2.55
N LYS A 118 -9.86 8.03 1.80
CA LYS A 118 -11.32 7.92 1.66
C LYS A 118 -11.93 6.90 2.62
N CYS A 119 -11.15 5.93 3.12
CA CYS A 119 -11.65 4.87 3.98
C CYS A 119 -11.97 5.40 5.39
N PRO A 120 -13.15 5.10 5.96
CA PRO A 120 -13.45 5.47 7.34
C PRO A 120 -12.42 4.86 8.32
N THR A 121 -11.91 5.66 9.26
CA THR A 121 -10.93 5.20 10.25
C THR A 121 -11.46 4.02 11.08
N GLN A 122 -12.74 4.04 11.42
CA GLN A 122 -13.42 2.93 12.13
C GLN A 122 -13.37 1.61 11.36
N LEU A 123 -13.50 1.67 10.04
CA LEU A 123 -13.40 0.48 9.19
C LEU A 123 -11.96 -0.04 9.18
N LEU A 124 -10.98 0.84 9.03
CA LEU A 124 -9.55 0.47 9.01
C LEU A 124 -9.11 -0.27 10.28
N GLU A 125 -9.66 0.15 11.43
CA GLU A 125 -9.40 -0.47 12.73
C GLU A 125 -10.18 -1.78 12.93
N SER A 126 -11.51 -1.76 12.76
CA SER A 126 -12.37 -2.91 13.07
C SER A 126 -12.14 -4.12 12.17
N SER A 127 -11.75 -3.89 10.91
CA SER A 127 -11.50 -4.94 9.94
C SER A 127 -10.06 -5.51 9.97
N GLY A 128 -9.15 -4.91 10.75
CA GLY A 128 -7.72 -5.26 10.73
C GLY A 128 -6.99 -4.84 9.44
N LEU A 129 -7.64 -4.02 8.61
CA LEU A 129 -7.12 -3.61 7.31
C LEU A 129 -5.83 -2.79 7.44
N SER A 130 -5.71 -1.95 8.46
CA SER A 130 -4.47 -1.21 8.72
C SER A 130 -3.26 -2.12 8.94
N SER A 131 -3.40 -3.23 9.67
CA SER A 131 -2.28 -4.16 9.90
C SER A 131 -1.92 -4.93 8.64
N VAL A 132 -2.93 -5.33 7.86
CA VAL A 132 -2.71 -6.02 6.58
C VAL A 132 -1.93 -5.14 5.60
N PHE A 133 -2.29 -3.86 5.50
CA PHE A 133 -1.54 -2.92 4.68
C PHE A 133 -0.17 -2.59 5.25
N GLU A 134 -0.04 -2.42 6.56
CA GLU A 134 1.25 -2.22 7.22
C GLU A 134 2.23 -3.33 6.84
N ASP A 135 1.84 -4.60 7.00
CA ASP A 135 2.71 -5.74 6.72
C ASP A 135 2.98 -5.94 5.23
N ALA A 136 2.05 -5.56 4.35
CA ALA A 136 2.25 -5.64 2.90
C ALA A 136 3.13 -4.48 2.36
N VAL A 137 3.06 -3.30 2.97
CA VAL A 137 3.86 -2.13 2.57
C VAL A 137 5.27 -2.19 3.17
N PHE A 138 5.43 -2.71 4.39
CA PHE A 138 6.70 -2.71 5.13
C PHE A 138 7.91 -3.21 4.31
N PRO A 139 7.82 -4.32 3.55
CA PRO A 139 8.94 -4.80 2.73
C PRO A 139 9.42 -3.76 1.70
N SER A 140 8.57 -2.82 1.29
CA SER A 140 8.90 -1.74 0.36
C SER A 140 9.89 -0.72 0.95
N LEU A 141 9.99 -0.64 2.29
CA LEU A 141 10.92 0.28 2.96
C LEU A 141 12.39 -0.14 2.82
N TYR A 142 12.64 -1.41 2.44
CA TYR A 142 13.99 -1.94 2.22
C TYR A 142 14.46 -1.81 0.77
N PHE A 143 13.65 -1.21 -0.12
CA PHE A 143 14.06 -1.00 -1.51
C PHE A 143 15.02 0.17 -1.60
N LEU A 144 16.31 -0.18 -1.61
CA LEU A 144 17.39 0.76 -1.62
C LEU A 144 17.83 1.13 -3.04
N PRO A 145 17.97 2.43 -3.36
CA PRO A 145 18.70 2.85 -4.53
C PRO A 145 20.19 2.51 -4.37
N GLY A 146 20.68 1.53 -5.14
CA GLY A 146 22.11 1.19 -5.21
C GLY A 146 22.94 2.18 -6.03
N LEU A 147 24.23 1.86 -6.25
CA LEU A 147 25.16 2.64 -7.08
C LEU A 147 24.67 2.83 -8.53
N ASP A 148 23.91 1.87 -9.06
CA ASP A 148 23.28 1.92 -10.39
C ASP A 148 21.87 2.53 -10.34
N SER A 149 21.67 3.54 -9.49
CA SER A 149 20.37 4.01 -8.97
C SER A 149 19.25 4.00 -10.01
N GLN A 150 18.34 3.04 -9.90
CA GLN A 150 17.10 3.05 -10.68
C GLN A 150 16.16 4.10 -10.06
N PRO A 151 15.70 5.11 -10.80
CA PRO A 151 14.79 6.15 -10.28
C PRO A 151 13.51 5.55 -9.66
N GLU A 152 13.12 4.36 -10.10
CA GLU A 152 12.00 3.58 -9.58
C GLU A 152 12.22 3.14 -8.13
N SER A 153 13.44 2.75 -7.72
CA SER A 153 13.72 2.33 -6.35
C SER A 153 13.55 3.48 -5.36
N THR A 154 14.07 4.66 -5.72
CA THR A 154 13.89 5.92 -4.99
C THR A 154 12.42 6.30 -4.90
N CYS A 155 11.70 6.24 -6.02
CA CYS A 155 10.27 6.54 -6.06
C CYS A 155 9.48 5.57 -5.17
N LEU A 156 9.77 4.27 -5.26
CA LEU A 156 9.14 3.24 -4.45
C LEU A 156 9.34 3.49 -2.95
N LEU A 157 10.57 3.83 -2.53
CA LEU A 157 10.88 4.16 -1.15
C LEU A 157 10.08 5.38 -0.66
N CYS A 158 10.02 6.45 -1.45
CA CYS A 158 9.24 7.65 -1.15
C CYS A 158 7.73 7.35 -1.01
N GLU A 159 7.16 6.56 -1.92
CA GLU A 159 5.75 6.16 -1.87
C GLU A 159 5.46 5.28 -0.65
N ALA A 160 6.36 4.36 -0.31
CA ALA A 160 6.20 3.46 0.82
C ALA A 160 6.15 4.21 2.15
N TYR A 161 7.08 5.13 2.40
CA TYR A 161 7.05 5.96 3.62
C TYR A 161 5.80 6.83 3.69
N ARG A 162 5.35 7.40 2.57
CA ARG A 162 4.12 8.21 2.51
C ARG A 162 2.91 7.39 2.96
N VAL A 163 2.73 6.21 2.40
CA VAL A 163 1.63 5.31 2.77
C VAL A 163 1.74 4.88 4.23
N MET A 164 2.93 4.54 4.71
CA MET A 164 3.14 4.13 6.12
C MET A 164 2.79 5.23 7.11
N LEU A 165 3.16 6.48 6.82
CA LEU A 165 2.78 7.64 7.64
C LEU A 165 1.26 7.88 7.58
N GLN A 166 0.64 7.74 6.41
CA GLN A 166 -0.81 7.87 6.30
C GLN A 166 -1.57 6.75 7.05
N ILE A 167 -1.07 5.52 7.04
CA ILE A 167 -1.61 4.42 7.86
C ILE A 167 -1.46 4.77 9.36
N ALA A 168 -0.35 5.39 9.76
CA ALA A 168 -0.15 5.82 11.14
C ALA A 168 -1.13 6.93 11.54
N ASP A 169 -1.41 7.89 10.66
CA ASP A 169 -2.36 8.98 10.92
C ASP A 169 -3.80 8.50 11.03
N ALA A 170 -4.17 7.44 10.31
CA ALA A 170 -5.49 6.84 10.39
C ALA A 170 -5.71 5.99 11.67
N LYS A 171 -4.67 5.79 12.49
CA LYS A 171 -4.72 4.96 13.71
C LYS A 171 -4.95 5.80 14.98
N PRO A 172 -5.46 5.20 16.06
CA PRO A 172 -5.54 5.87 17.34
C PRO A 172 -4.15 5.99 17.96
N LEU A 173 -4.01 6.84 18.98
CA LEU A 173 -2.72 7.24 19.57
C LEU A 173 -1.77 6.07 19.89
N ILE A 174 -2.27 5.00 20.54
CA ILE A 174 -1.41 3.89 20.98
C ILE A 174 -0.89 3.05 19.79
N PRO A 175 -1.75 2.54 18.87
CA PRO A 175 -1.28 1.87 17.66
C PRO A 175 -0.47 2.78 16.73
N LYS A 176 -0.84 4.08 16.58
CA LYS A 176 -0.06 5.07 15.83
C LYS A 176 1.37 5.12 16.35
N ARG A 177 1.56 5.32 17.66
CA ARG A 177 2.88 5.37 18.30
C ARG A 177 3.71 4.11 18.05
N ARG A 178 3.09 2.92 18.18
CA ARG A 178 3.77 1.64 17.91
C ARG A 178 4.27 1.54 16.48
N LEU A 179 3.45 1.96 15.52
CA LEU A 179 3.82 1.98 14.11
C LEU A 179 4.95 2.97 13.85
N LEU A 180 4.89 4.19 14.40
CA LEU A 180 5.97 5.18 14.26
C LEU A 180 7.30 4.66 14.84
N HIS A 181 7.28 4.00 16.00
CA HIS A 181 8.49 3.33 16.53
C HIS A 181 9.02 2.24 15.61
N ARG A 182 8.14 1.42 15.02
CA ARG A 182 8.51 0.39 14.04
C ARG A 182 9.11 1.01 12.77
N ILE A 183 8.55 2.10 12.27
CA ILE A 183 9.06 2.86 11.12
C ILE A 183 10.48 3.36 11.41
N ILE A 184 10.74 3.95 12.58
CA ILE A 184 12.10 4.41 12.93
C ILE A 184 13.07 3.23 12.99
N ARG A 185 12.78 2.22 13.82
CA ARG A 185 13.73 1.14 14.11
C ARG A 185 13.92 0.19 12.93
N ASP A 186 12.82 -0.37 12.44
CA ASP A 186 12.86 -1.47 11.47
C ASP A 186 12.81 -0.96 10.03
N GLY A 187 12.29 0.25 9.82
CA GLY A 187 12.28 0.92 8.51
C GLY A 187 13.54 1.75 8.29
N ILE A 188 13.68 2.85 9.02
CA ILE A 188 14.68 3.88 8.75
C ILE A 188 16.08 3.43 9.16
N LEU A 189 16.28 3.09 10.44
CA LEU A 189 17.61 2.76 10.97
C LEU A 189 18.17 1.48 10.34
N ALA A 190 17.38 0.41 10.26
CA ALA A 190 17.79 -0.83 9.61
C ALA A 190 18.16 -0.65 8.12
N THR A 191 17.46 0.25 7.43
CA THR A 191 17.72 0.54 6.01
C THR A 191 18.91 1.49 5.85
N TYR A 192 19.14 2.40 6.78
CA TYR A 192 20.23 3.39 6.76
C TYR A 192 21.62 2.74 6.69
N ASP A 193 21.85 1.67 7.47
CA ASP A 193 23.13 0.94 7.49
C ASP A 193 23.57 0.51 6.08
N HIS A 194 22.59 0.09 5.27
CA HIS A 194 22.78 -0.35 3.91
C HIS A 194 22.69 0.80 2.88
N ALA A 195 21.92 1.84 3.20
CA ALA A 195 21.68 3.03 2.37
C ALA A 195 22.83 4.02 2.36
N SER A 196 23.73 3.98 3.36
CA SER A 196 24.85 4.91 3.55
C SER A 196 25.71 5.16 2.30
N LYS A 197 25.68 4.21 1.35
CA LYS A 197 26.39 4.29 0.05
C LYS A 197 25.67 5.15 -1.01
N SER A 198 24.42 5.56 -0.76
CA SER A 198 23.57 6.30 -1.68
C SER A 198 23.06 7.58 -1.01
N PRO A 199 23.57 8.77 -1.39
CA PRO A 199 23.20 10.03 -0.75
C PRO A 199 21.70 10.32 -0.92
N THR A 200 21.11 9.93 -2.05
CA THR A 200 19.67 10.07 -2.33
C THR A 200 18.84 9.23 -1.36
N ALA A 201 19.27 7.99 -1.08
CA ALA A 201 18.58 7.12 -0.13
C ALA A 201 18.64 7.72 1.29
N VAL A 202 19.84 8.13 1.73
CA VAL A 202 20.05 8.77 3.03
C VAL A 202 19.18 10.01 3.19
N GLN A 203 19.11 10.88 2.17
CA GLN A 203 18.27 12.07 2.20
C GLN A 203 16.78 11.74 2.41
N ILE A 204 16.27 10.70 1.73
CA ILE A 204 14.88 10.25 1.87
C ILE A 204 14.64 9.70 3.28
N LEU A 205 15.56 8.87 3.79
CA LEU A 205 15.46 8.30 5.13
C LEU A 205 15.45 9.39 6.20
N LEU A 206 16.37 10.35 6.13
CA LEU A 206 16.47 11.47 7.06
C LEU A 206 15.24 12.39 7.02
N ARG A 207 14.72 12.67 5.82
CA ARG A 207 13.49 13.45 5.67
C ARG A 207 12.31 12.75 6.34
N ASN A 208 12.13 11.45 6.10
CA ASN A 208 11.04 10.69 6.72
C ASN A 208 11.25 10.47 8.22
N LEU A 209 12.50 10.40 8.68
CA LEU A 209 12.85 10.39 10.10
C LEU A 209 12.37 11.66 10.79
N ALA A 210 12.67 12.83 10.22
CA ALA A 210 12.23 14.11 10.78
C ALA A 210 10.70 14.19 10.88
N LEU A 211 9.97 13.74 9.85
CA LEU A 211 8.50 13.66 9.87
C LEU A 211 8.01 12.71 10.98
N THR A 212 8.58 11.51 11.05
CA THR A 212 8.19 10.48 12.04
C THR A 212 8.46 10.94 13.47
N VAL A 213 9.59 11.61 13.71
CA VAL A 213 9.95 12.18 15.02
C VAL A 213 9.02 13.32 15.39
N SER A 214 8.66 14.19 14.44
CA SER A 214 7.69 15.27 14.66
C SER A 214 6.33 14.72 15.09
N GLU A 215 5.85 13.65 14.45
CA GLU A 215 4.59 12.98 14.80
C GLU A 215 4.66 12.25 16.15
N LEU A 216 5.85 11.76 16.52
CA LEU A 216 6.06 11.02 17.76
C LEU A 216 6.24 11.94 18.98
N GLY A 217 6.68 13.18 18.76
CA GLY A 217 6.89 14.18 19.81
C GLY A 217 7.82 13.69 20.93
N ILE A 218 7.42 13.84 22.19
CA ILE A 218 8.20 13.44 23.37
C ILE A 218 8.54 11.93 23.40
N TYR A 219 7.76 11.09 22.71
CA TYR A 219 8.01 9.66 22.67
C TYR A 219 9.18 9.28 21.74
N SER A 220 9.75 10.25 21.01
CA SER A 220 10.96 10.08 20.20
C SER A 220 12.23 9.98 21.03
N VAL A 221 12.21 10.42 22.30
CA VAL A 221 13.36 10.37 23.23
C VAL A 221 13.94 8.97 23.35
N LYS A 222 13.12 7.92 23.19
CA LYS A 222 13.56 6.52 23.16
C LYS A 222 14.64 6.25 22.10
N HIS A 223 14.59 6.96 20.98
CA HIS A 223 15.51 6.78 19.86
C HIS A 223 16.68 7.77 19.90
N LEU A 224 16.73 8.69 20.87
CA LEU A 224 17.68 9.81 20.86
C LEU A 224 19.14 9.37 20.72
N MET A 225 19.55 8.30 21.40
CA MET A 225 20.91 7.76 21.27
C MET A 225 21.18 7.25 19.86
N GLU A 226 20.26 6.49 19.27
CA GLU A 226 20.39 5.99 17.89
C GLU A 226 20.44 7.16 16.88
N LEU A 227 19.63 8.19 17.10
CA LEU A 227 19.60 9.37 16.22
C LEU A 227 20.86 10.23 16.35
N LEU A 228 21.43 10.33 17.56
CA LEU A 228 22.68 11.05 17.78
C LEU A 228 23.84 10.43 16.99
N HIS A 229 23.98 9.10 17.06
CA HIS A 229 25.00 8.38 16.29
C HIS A 229 24.86 8.61 14.78
N LEU A 230 23.63 8.78 14.29
CA LEU A 230 23.37 9.02 12.87
C LEU A 230 23.83 10.42 12.43
N ILE A 231 23.69 11.44 13.29
CA ILE A 231 24.06 12.83 12.99
C ILE A 231 25.55 13.11 13.19
N GLU A 232 26.22 12.37 14.08
CA GLU A 232 27.65 12.54 14.37
C GLU A 232 28.59 11.92 13.30
N LEU A 233 28.05 11.19 12.33
CA LEU A 233 28.75 10.58 11.18
C LEU A 233 28.85 11.54 9.98
#